data_AF-A0A971VAG0-F1
#
_entry.id   AF-A0A971VAG0-F1
#
_cell.length_a   1.000
_cell.length_b   1.000
_cell.length_c   1.000
_cell.angle_alpha   90.00
_cell.angle_beta   90.00
_cell.angle_gamma   90.00
#
_symmetry.space_group_name_H-M   'P 1'
#
loop_
_entity.id
_entity.type
_entity.pdbx_description
1 polymer ?
#
loop_
_entity_poly.entity_id
_entity_poly.type
_entity_poly.pdbx_seq_one_letter_code
_entity_poly.pdbx_strand_id
1 'polypeptide(L)' 'MNCPRCDSTNIEKGVTIGKSAETGNVGPKFSIGIFSGVAQMYCDICLNCGEIIRFFIKENTDKKWIKTPGSLGSK' A
#
# COMPACT_ATOMS: atom_id res chain seq x y z
N MET A 1 -15.29 -9.52 -3.80
CA MET A 1 -14.32 -9.29 -4.89
C MET A 1 -13.75 -10.65 -5.22
N ASN A 2 -13.66 -10.96 -6.51
CA ASN A 2 -13.10 -12.22 -6.96
C ASN A 2 -11.66 -11.96 -7.39
N CYS A 3 -10.82 -12.98 -7.31
CA CYS A 3 -9.45 -12.90 -7.80
C CYS A 3 -9.46 -12.71 -9.33
N PRO A 4 -8.84 -11.64 -9.90
CA PRO A 4 -8.87 -11.41 -11.34
C PRO A 4 -8.04 -12.42 -12.13
N ARG A 5 -7.18 -13.21 -11.45
CA ARG A 5 -6.37 -14.26 -12.08
C ARG A 5 -7.08 -15.61 -12.15
N CYS A 6 -7.85 -15.99 -11.12
CA CYS A 6 -8.39 -17.35 -11.00
C CYS A 6 -9.87 -17.42 -10.59
N ASP A 7 -10.56 -16.29 -10.55
CA ASP A 7 -11.97 -16.11 -10.16
C ASP A 7 -12.35 -16.61 -8.74
N SER A 8 -11.39 -17.09 -7.96
CA SER A 8 -11.61 -17.54 -6.60
C SER A 8 -12.15 -16.41 -5.70
N THR A 9 -13.01 -16.78 -4.76
CA THR A 9 -13.52 -15.92 -3.69
C THR A 9 -12.77 -16.11 -2.37
N ASN A 10 -11.76 -17.00 -2.33
CA ASN A 10 -10.96 -17.28 -1.14
C ASN A 10 -9.87 -16.22 -0.95
N ILE A 11 -10.29 -15.06 -0.42
CA ILE A 11 -9.47 -13.86 -0.32
C ILE A 11 -9.22 -13.50 1.15
N GLU A 12 -7.95 -13.47 1.54
CA GLU A 12 -7.52 -12.89 2.83
C GLU A 12 -7.41 -11.37 2.68
N LYS A 13 -8.03 -10.62 3.58
CA LYS A 13 -8.21 -9.17 3.43
C LYS A 13 -7.44 -8.37 4.47
N GLY A 14 -6.89 -7.24 4.06
CA GLY A 14 -6.27 -6.28 4.94
C GLY A 14 -4.99 -6.78 5.60
N VAL A 15 -4.23 -7.62 4.90
CA VAL A 15 -2.91 -8.08 5.30
C VAL A 15 -1.95 -6.90 5.33
N THR A 16 -1.23 -6.73 6.44
CA THR A 16 -0.26 -5.64 6.62
C THR A 16 1.01 -5.92 5.82
N ILE A 17 1.49 -4.93 5.06
CA ILE A 17 2.79 -4.99 4.38
C ILE A 17 3.84 -4.39 5.32
N GLY A 18 4.74 -5.23 5.82
CA GLY A 18 5.74 -4.83 6.82
C GLY A 18 7.16 -5.21 6.43
N LYS A 19 8.08 -4.85 7.31
CA LYS A 19 9.46 -5.32 7.30
C LYS A 19 9.63 -6.37 8.39
N SER A 20 10.47 -7.38 8.15
CA SER A 20 10.70 -8.46 9.11
C SER A 20 11.68 -8.07 10.22
N ALA A 21 12.69 -7.24 9.92
CA ALA A 21 13.81 -6.96 10.81
C ALA A 21 13.97 -5.47 11.20
N GLU A 22 13.41 -4.55 10.41
CA GLU A 22 13.44 -3.12 10.74
C GLU A 22 12.09 -2.61 11.22
N THR A 23 12.10 -1.64 12.12
CA THR A 23 10.89 -0.92 12.52
C THR A 23 10.50 0.13 11.48
N GLY A 24 9.20 0.32 11.31
CA GLY A 24 8.63 1.38 10.48
C GLY A 24 7.66 0.90 9.41
N ASN A 25 6.88 1.84 8.89
CA ASN A 25 5.84 1.56 7.90
C ASN A 25 6.45 1.37 6.51
N VAL A 26 5.76 0.57 5.68
CA VAL A 26 6.04 0.45 4.24
C VAL A 26 4.83 0.99 3.48
N GLY A 27 5.08 1.98 2.62
CA GLY A 27 4.03 2.57 1.77
C GLY A 27 4.38 3.94 1.20
N PRO A 28 3.38 4.69 0.71
CA PRO A 28 3.57 6.01 0.13
C PRO A 28 4.12 7.03 1.13
N LYS A 29 5.06 7.87 0.67
CA LYS A 29 5.64 8.95 1.46
C LYS A 29 4.79 10.21 1.40
N PHE A 30 4.73 10.95 2.49
CA PHE A 30 4.09 12.27 2.55
C PHE A 30 4.89 13.26 3.38
N SER A 31 4.73 14.55 3.10
CA SER A 31 5.39 15.64 3.82
C SER A 31 4.60 16.04 5.07
N ILE A 32 5.32 16.28 6.17
CA ILE A 32 4.82 16.82 7.44
C ILE A 32 5.74 17.98 7.85
N GLY A 33 5.47 19.18 7.33
CA GLY A 33 6.38 20.32 7.49
C GLY A 33 7.74 20.03 6.85
N ILE A 34 8.82 20.10 7.63
CA ILE A 34 10.18 19.78 7.18
C ILE A 34 10.51 18.28 7.23
N PHE A 35 9.65 17.47 7.85
CA PHE A 35 9.81 16.02 7.95
C PHE A 35 9.01 15.29 6.87
N SER A 36 9.26 13.98 6.75
CA SER A 36 8.44 13.09 5.93
C SER A 36 7.95 11.91 6.76
N GLY A 37 6.72 11.47 6.48
CA GLY A 37 6.11 10.27 7.02
C GLY A 37 5.91 9.21 5.95
N VAL A 38 5.60 7.99 6.39
CA VAL A 38 5.24 6.87 5.51
C VAL A 38 3.90 6.30 5.95
N ALA A 39 2.94 6.25 5.04
CA ALA A 39 1.64 5.65 5.28
C ALA A 39 1.75 4.12 5.33
N GLN A 40 1.10 3.48 6.30
CA GLN A 40 1.10 2.01 6.38
C GLN A 40 0.22 1.42 5.27
N MET A 41 0.82 0.58 4.43
CA MET A 41 0.12 -0.10 3.33
C MET A 41 -0.39 -1.49 3.71
N TYR A 42 -1.49 -1.88 3.10
CA TYR A 42 -2.15 -3.17 3.24
C TYR A 42 -2.42 -3.77 1.86
N CYS A 43 -2.66 -5.08 1.83
CA CYS A 43 -3.13 -5.77 0.64
C CYS A 43 -4.20 -6.81 0.93
N ASP A 44 -4.90 -7.23 -0.11
CA ASP A 44 -5.76 -8.41 -0.10
C ASP A 44 -5.13 -9.49 -0.99
N ILE A 45 -5.04 -10.73 -0.50
CA ILE A 45 -4.32 -11.84 -1.13
C ILE A 45 -5.30 -12.98 -1.45
N CYS A 46 -5.26 -13.47 -2.68
CA CYS A 46 -5.96 -14.70 -3.05
C CYS A 46 -5.21 -15.92 -2.52
N LEU A 47 -5.79 -16.64 -1.55
CA LEU A 47 -5.13 -17.79 -0.92
C LEU A 47 -4.98 -19.00 -1.86
N ASN A 48 -5.74 -19.06 -2.95
CA ASN A 48 -5.65 -20.17 -3.90
C ASN A 48 -4.52 -20.01 -4.93
N CYS A 49 -4.16 -18.79 -5.33
CA CYS A 49 -3.19 -18.56 -6.42
C CYS A 49 -2.13 -17.50 -6.11
N GLY A 50 -2.15 -16.91 -4.92
CA GLY A 50 -1.18 -15.92 -4.46
C GLY A 50 -1.30 -14.52 -5.09
N GLU A 51 -2.32 -14.27 -5.92
CA GLU A 51 -2.50 -12.96 -6.54
C GLU A 51 -2.81 -11.88 -5.48
N ILE A 52 -2.10 -10.76 -5.53
CA ILE A 52 -2.44 -9.58 -4.75
C ILE A 52 -3.50 -8.79 -5.51
N ILE A 53 -4.71 -8.71 -4.97
CA ILE A 53 -5.85 -8.18 -5.72
C ILE A 53 -5.91 -6.64 -5.63
N ARG A 54 -5.48 -6.08 -4.50
CA ARG A 54 -5.37 -4.63 -4.33
C ARG A 54 -4.36 -4.27 -3.25
N PHE A 55 -3.77 -3.09 -3.41
CA PHE A 55 -3.01 -2.38 -2.39
C PHE A 55 -3.81 -1.17 -1.92
N PHE A 56 -3.78 -0.87 -0.62
CA PHE A 56 -4.50 0.28 -0.06
C PHE A 56 -3.90 0.77 1.25
N ILE A 57 -4.28 1.99 1.64
CA ILE A 57 -4.01 2.58 2.96
C ILE A 57 -5.33 2.73 3.71
N LYS A 58 -5.31 2.54 5.05
CA LYS A 58 -6.51 2.68 5.91
C LYS A 58 -6.59 4.05 6.60
N GLU A 59 -5.47 4.78 6.64
CA GLU A 59 -5.37 6.09 7.27
C GLU A 59 -5.94 7.22 6.40
N ASN A 60 -6.13 8.41 6.99
CA ASN A 60 -6.60 9.61 6.29
C ASN A 60 -5.68 9.96 5.10
N THR A 61 -6.29 10.13 3.92
CA THR A 61 -5.60 10.35 2.64
C THR A 61 -5.38 11.83 2.28
N ASP A 62 -5.92 12.76 3.06
CA ASP A 62 -5.66 14.20 2.91
C ASP A 62 -4.25 14.54 3.41
N LYS A 63 -3.26 14.23 2.57
CA LYS A 63 -1.84 14.40 2.85
C LYS A 63 -1.12 15.00 1.66
N LYS A 64 0.00 15.68 1.94
CA LYS A 64 0.93 16.17 0.91
C LYS A 64 1.82 15.03 0.43
N TRP A 65 1.29 14.20 -0.47
CA TRP A 65 2.00 13.05 -1.03
C TRP A 65 3.26 13.46 -1.78
N ILE A 66 4.36 12.75 -1.52
CA ILE A 66 5.65 12.99 -2.17
C ILE A 66 5.69 12.16 -3.46
N LYS A 67 5.82 12.85 -4.58
CA LYS A 67 6.07 12.24 -5.88
C LYS A 67 7.57 12.12 -6.12
N THR A 68 8.02 11.01 -6.70
CA THR A 68 9.41 10.86 -7.11
C THR A 68 9.77 11.93 -8.16
N PRO A 69 10.92 12.61 -8.07
CA PRO A 69 11.39 13.52 -9.11
C PRO A 69 11.38 12.85 -10.49
N GLY A 70 10.83 13.52 -11.51
CA GLY A 70 10.70 12.98 -12.86
C GLY A 70 9.41 12.20 -13.14
N SER A 71 8.55 12.00 -12.12
CA SER A 71 7.19 11.47 -12.33
C SER A 71 6.24 12.56 -12.84
N LEU A 72 5.17 12.16 -13.55
CA LEU A 72 4.18 13.10 -14.09
C LEU A 72 3.59 14.00 -12.99
N GLY A 73 3.79 15.32 -13.15
CA GLY A 73 3.36 16.33 -12.18
C GLY A 73 4.18 16.37 -10.89
N SER A 74 5.43 15.89 -10.91
CA SER A 74 6.47 16.36 -9.99
C SER A 74 6.93 17.76 -10.46
N LYS A 75 7.06 18.71 -9.52
CA LYS A 75 7.69 20.02 -9.78
C LYS A 75 9.20 19.89 -9.64
#